data_AF-A0A3C0CSY0-F1
#
_entry.id   AF-A0A3C0CSY0-F1
#
_cell.length_a   1.000
_cell.length_b   1.000
_cell.length_c   1.000
_cell.angle_alpha   90.00
_cell.angle_beta   90.00
_cell.angle_gamma   90.00
#
_symmetry.space_group_name_H-M   'P 1'
#
loop_
_entity.id
_entity.type
_entity.pdbx_description
1 polymer ?
#
loop_
_entity_poly.entity_id
_entity_poly.type
_entity_poly.pdbx_seq_one_letter_code
_entity_poly.pdbx_strand_id
1 'polypeptide(L)' 'DEQIYTTLEMRMKCGIGKCGRCNIGQYYVCTDGPVFSNAQLKGLPLEY' A
#
# COMPACT_ATOMS: atom_id res chain seq x y z
N ASP A 1 1.87 -16.88 7.48
CA ASP A 1 1.80 -15.42 7.20
C ASP A 1 1.36 -15.04 5.80
N GLU A 2 1.60 -15.86 4.76
CA GLU A 2 1.24 -15.49 3.37
C GLU A 2 -0.27 -15.47 3.07
N GLN A 3 -1.08 -16.14 3.89
CA GLN A 3 -2.54 -16.19 3.74
C GLN A 3 -3.27 -15.16 4.63
N ILE A 4 -2.51 -14.26 5.26
CA ILE A 4 -3.08 -13.16 6.05
C ILE A 4 -3.08 -11.95 5.14
N TYR A 5 -4.26 -11.47 4.79
CA TYR A 5 -4.45 -10.27 3.98
C TYR A 5 -5.11 -9.18 4.82
N THR A 6 -4.68 -7.95 4.62
CA THR A 6 -5.28 -6.80 5.28
C THR A 6 -5.36 -5.63 4.31
N THR A 7 -6.28 -4.72 4.59
CA THR A 7 -6.44 -3.48 3.83
C THR A 7 -5.63 -2.36 4.47
N LEU A 8 -4.86 -1.65 3.65
CA LEU A 8 -4.16 -0.44 4.01
C LEU A 8 -4.95 0.78 3.57
N GLU A 9 -5.12 1.72 4.50
CA GLU A 9 -5.73 3.01 4.26
C GLU A 9 -4.63 4.09 4.16
N MET A 10 -4.72 4.92 3.13
CA MET A 10 -3.74 5.98 2.83
C MET A 10 -4.45 7.24 2.37
N ARG A 11 -3.81 8.41 2.54
CA ARG A 11 -4.37 9.68 2.07
C ARG A 11 -4.30 9.79 0.55
N MET A 12 -5.33 9.27 -0.11
CA MET A 12 -5.48 9.35 -1.55
C MET A 12 -5.88 10.76 -2.01
N LYS A 13 -5.31 11.21 -3.14
CA LYS A 13 -5.75 12.42 -3.84
C LYS A 13 -6.23 12.12 -5.26
N CYS A 14 -5.41 11.46 -6.07
CA CYS A 14 -5.76 11.19 -7.47
C CYS A 14 -6.42 9.83 -7.72
N GLY A 15 -6.20 8.82 -6.88
CA GLY A 15 -6.72 7.47 -7.08
C GLY A 15 -6.16 6.69 -8.28
N ILE A 16 -5.25 7.27 -9.09
CA ILE A 16 -4.79 6.71 -10.37
C ILE A 16 -3.26 6.64 -10.51
N GLY A 17 -2.52 6.64 -9.40
CA GLY A 17 -1.06 6.52 -9.40
C GLY A 17 -0.28 7.74 -9.92
N LYS A 18 -0.94 8.86 -10.26
CA LYS A 18 -0.26 10.05 -10.81
C LYS A 18 0.34 11.00 -9.77
N CYS A 19 -0.32 11.17 -8.62
CA CYS A 19 0.05 12.22 -7.66
C CYS A 19 1.05 11.78 -6.57
N GLY A 20 1.35 10.49 -6.49
CA GLY A 20 2.28 9.92 -5.53
C GLY A 20 1.83 9.89 -4.06
N ARG A 21 0.71 10.50 -3.66
CA ARG A 21 0.31 10.60 -2.23
C ARG A 21 -0.09 9.28 -1.56
N CYS A 22 -0.38 8.24 -2.36
CA CYS A 22 -0.79 6.92 -1.90
C CYS A 22 0.41 5.95 -1.88
N ASN A 23 1.66 6.43 -1.86
CA ASN A 23 2.85 5.60 -2.02
C ASN A 23 3.33 4.96 -0.71
N ILE A 24 3.64 3.66 -0.73
CA ILE A 24 4.31 2.95 0.36
C ILE A 24 5.55 2.29 -0.22
N GLY A 25 6.72 2.86 0.08
CA GLY A 25 7.97 2.49 -0.59
C GLY A 25 7.84 2.63 -2.11
N GLN A 26 7.87 1.50 -2.82
CA GLN A 26 7.76 1.42 -4.28
C GLN A 26 6.34 1.15 -4.81
N TYR A 27 5.38 0.88 -3.93
CA TYR A 27 4.00 0.56 -4.31
C TYR A 27 3.08 1.76 -4.13
N TYR A 28 1.99 1.78 -4.89
CA TYR A 28 0.91 2.75 -4.80
C TYR A 28 -0.37 2.05 -4.35
N VAL A 29 -0.85 2.35 -3.14
CA VAL A 29 -2.08 1.76 -2.58
C VAL A 29 -3.29 1.94 -3.50
N CYS A 30 -3.33 3.06 -4.23
CA CYS A 30 -4.44 3.37 -5.13
C CYS A 30 -4.45 2.59 -6.45
N THR A 31 -3.34 1.98 -6.87
CA THR A 31 -3.25 1.21 -8.13
C THR A 31 -2.81 -0.23 -7.92
N ASP A 32 -1.82 -0.47 -7.06
CA ASP A 32 -1.36 -1.82 -6.69
C ASP A 32 -2.33 -2.51 -5.73
N GLY A 33 -3.26 -1.73 -5.16
CA GLY A 33 -4.41 -2.20 -4.40
C GLY A 33 -4.27 -1.86 -2.93
N PRO A 34 -5.40 -1.69 -2.22
CA PRO A 34 -5.40 -1.51 -0.78
C PRO A 34 -5.12 -2.82 -0.04
N VAL A 35 -5.27 -3.98 -0.69
CA VAL A 35 -5.12 -5.30 -0.07
C VAL A 35 -3.68 -5.78 -0.23
N PHE A 36 -2.98 -5.93 0.89
CA PHE A 36 -1.64 -6.48 0.95
C PHE A 36 -1.60 -7.70 1.87
N SER A 37 -0.72 -8.66 1.56
CA SER A 37 -0.45 -9.76 2.47
C SER A 37 0.44 -9.30 3.62
N ASN A 38 0.31 -9.95 4.78
CA ASN A 38 1.15 -9.67 5.93
C ASN A 38 2.64 -9.91 5.63
N ALA A 39 2.96 -10.83 4.70
CA ALA A 39 4.32 -11.03 4.23
C ALA A 39 4.85 -9.82 3.44
N GLN A 40 4.03 -9.21 2.57
CA GLN A 40 4.40 -7.99 1.85
C GLN A 40 4.62 -6.82 2.82
N LEU A 41 3.71 -6.66 3.80
CA LEU A 41 3.80 -5.60 4.81
C LEU A 41 5.10 -5.64 5.62
N LYS A 42 5.58 -6.84 5.98
CA LYS A 42 6.84 -7.01 6.72
C LYS A 42 8.08 -6.52 5.95
N GLY A 43 8.00 -6.43 4.62
CA GLY A 43 9.09 -5.94 3.76
C GLY A 43 8.97 -4.47 3.39
N LEU A 44 7.87 -3.80 3.74
CA LEU A 44 7.68 -2.39 3.45
C LEU A 44 8.33 -1.52 4.53
N PRO A 45 8.83 -0.32 4.15
CA PRO A 45 9.32 0.63 5.14
C PRO A 45 8.15 1.02 6.06
N LEU A 46 8.39 0.93 7.37
CA LEU A 46 7.49 1.42 8.42
C LEU A 46 7.57 2.95 8.46
N GLU A 47 7.07 3.61 7.42
CA GLU A 47 6.89 5.07 7.43
C GLU A 47 5.44 5.38 7.83
N TYR A 48 5.31 6.29 8.80
CA TYR A 48 4.07 6.67 9.49
C TYR A 48 3.33 7.80 8.76
#